data_AF-A8QYL2-F1
#
_entry.id   AF-A8QYL2-F1
#
_cell.length_a   1.000
_cell.length_b   1.000
_cell.length_c   1.000
_cell.angle_alpha   90.00
_cell.angle_beta   90.00
_cell.angle_gamma   90.00
#
_symmetry.space_group_name_H-M   'P 1'
#
loop_
_entity.id
_entity.type
_entity.pdbx_description
1 polymer ?
#
loop_
_entity_poly.entity_id
_entity_poly.type
_entity_poly.pdbx_seq_one_letter_code
_entity_poly.pdbx_strand_id
1 'polypeptide(L)'
;MTTKKLKSYTLFSSLFLATVFATNTAFADDVVSNDQANQPTASQEQAAPATGDQTVLQDAQAGNNNAASNQHEAPVTDPTVREINKVDNGDGTSTTTSEVTSQDLEAAKADFSKFNEDNKDTVNPAANLTEANPQEQANVEAAHADNQKQAENIEKSLANQKAKLDQYKVKLENYQRALAAKPELDKKFQEDLVKYQADKKDYDAKLKAWQDYQEQVKNGTAAGRVETAQGLVYQSEPGAVISLEGVKNYITKKGMQEVTSNSDVLQHYNTDNYGNDKLTEENPYSGTEDTWFKMQTGDTVTATYSNLTKSSYGDKKIKKVVITYKLNSSSSADGSAIVELFHDPTKTIFIGAQVPEGGEKGPVSVTMRIRFFDEDDNEIDMSDNKAIMSLSSLNHWISDLGNHVEKVSVGENEFIKIPGSSVDLHDDYIYSDKENQRKSNGAIFDADGENGWDAINVDGQPRSATAFYGAGAMTYKGKEFTFEASGNNPYIPTTIWFSTNSVVAVPKNPGDAPQPPKPVEDPKEPTKPDPLNLTWHKNIVKETVANPIPVKPVIPKTITSVETPKPQPQTPTTPIPVEVADPKPAAPVQKQTTLPQTGDSSGYGLAAFGVGIVLYATLTLLGSRKMDENND
;
A
#
# COMPACT_ATOMS: atom_id res chain seq x y z
N MET A 1 -39.40 28.90 8.77
CA MET A 1 -38.79 27.89 9.66
C MET A 1 -38.23 26.79 8.78
N THR A 2 -36.92 26.72 8.65
CA THR A 2 -36.25 25.82 7.71
C THR A 2 -35.22 25.04 8.51
N THR A 3 -35.55 23.79 8.86
CA THR A 3 -34.65 22.89 9.57
C THR A 3 -33.47 22.55 8.68
N LYS A 4 -32.37 23.30 8.82
CA LYS A 4 -31.07 22.86 8.30
C LYS A 4 -30.75 21.53 8.99
N LYS A 5 -30.81 20.43 8.25
CA LYS A 5 -30.27 19.15 8.68
C LYS A 5 -28.80 19.39 9.04
N LEU A 6 -28.41 19.16 10.29
CA LEU A 6 -27.00 19.05 10.62
C LEU A 6 -26.42 17.95 9.73
N LYS A 7 -25.34 18.26 9.01
CA LYS A 7 -24.50 17.20 8.46
C LYS A 7 -23.83 16.52 9.64
N SER A 8 -23.83 15.20 9.67
CA SER A 8 -23.13 14.42 10.68
C SER A 8 -21.63 14.68 10.55
N TYR A 9 -21.12 15.64 11.32
CA TYR A 9 -19.69 15.80 11.53
C TYR A 9 -19.29 14.85 12.64
N THR A 10 -18.50 13.83 12.32
CA THR A 10 -17.80 13.00 13.30
C THR A 10 -16.66 13.83 13.89
N LEU A 11 -17.03 14.74 14.79
CA LEU A 11 -16.16 15.30 15.82
C LEU A 11 -16.22 14.36 17.03
N PHE A 12 -15.18 14.41 17.86
CA PHE A 12 -14.88 13.49 18.97
C PHE A 12 -14.21 12.16 18.59
N SER A 13 -13.49 11.64 19.59
CA SER A 13 -12.57 10.51 19.55
C SER A 13 -13.19 9.23 19.03
N SER A 14 -12.35 8.26 18.67
CA SER A 14 -12.72 7.04 17.93
C SER A 14 -13.53 6.01 18.74
N LEU A 15 -14.49 6.45 19.56
CA LEU A 15 -15.38 5.59 20.31
C LEU A 15 -16.55 5.12 19.44
N PHE A 16 -16.24 4.28 18.46
CA PHE A 16 -17.20 3.28 17.98
C PHE A 16 -17.44 2.30 19.13
N LEU A 17 -18.36 2.64 20.03
CA LEU A 17 -18.79 1.76 21.10
C LEU A 17 -19.60 0.61 20.47
N ALA A 18 -18.91 -0.49 20.17
CA ALA A 18 -19.52 -1.69 19.62
C ALA A 18 -20.43 -2.34 20.67
N THR A 19 -21.72 -1.97 20.66
CA THR A 19 -22.76 -2.60 21.48
C THR A 19 -23.03 -4.02 21.00
N VAL A 20 -22.22 -4.96 21.50
CA VAL A 20 -22.47 -6.40 21.33
C VAL A 20 -23.67 -6.78 22.19
N PHE A 21 -24.87 -6.75 21.59
CA PHE A 21 -26.06 -7.35 22.17
C PHE A 21 -25.90 -8.88 22.20
N ALA A 22 -25.38 -9.40 23.32
CA ALA A 22 -25.36 -10.83 23.60
C ALA A 22 -26.78 -11.32 23.92
N THR A 23 -27.58 -11.65 22.89
CA THR A 23 -28.91 -12.27 23.04
C THR A 23 -28.78 -13.74 23.44
N ASN A 24 -28.38 -14.00 24.69
CA ASN A 24 -28.49 -15.32 25.31
C ASN A 24 -29.94 -15.56 25.78
N THR A 25 -30.85 -15.84 24.85
CA THR A 25 -32.13 -16.47 25.18
C THR A 25 -31.98 -17.99 25.10
N ALA A 26 -31.44 -18.57 26.17
CA ALA A 26 -31.50 -20.01 26.38
C ALA A 26 -32.94 -20.40 26.74
N PHE A 27 -33.67 -20.96 25.78
CA PHE A 27 -34.84 -21.80 26.06
C PHE A 27 -34.50 -23.23 25.65
N ALA A 28 -34.36 -24.09 26.65
CA ALA A 28 -34.36 -25.52 26.45
C ALA A 28 -35.82 -26.00 26.53
N ASP A 29 -36.24 -26.80 25.56
CA ASP A 29 -37.30 -27.78 25.72
C ASP A 29 -36.97 -28.97 24.79
N ASP A 30 -36.94 -30.17 25.35
CA ASP A 30 -36.80 -31.42 24.62
C ASP A 30 -38.12 -31.78 23.89
N VAL A 31 -38.05 -32.56 22.81
CA VAL A 31 -38.89 -33.77 22.55
C VAL A 31 -38.61 -34.40 21.16
N VAL A 32 -38.05 -35.61 21.20
CA VAL A 32 -38.32 -36.83 20.40
C VAL A 32 -38.50 -36.81 18.86
N SER A 33 -37.73 -37.71 18.22
CA SER A 33 -37.85 -38.42 16.91
C SER A 33 -39.25 -38.52 16.25
N ASN A 34 -39.44 -38.65 14.92
CA ASN A 34 -38.87 -39.69 14.04
C ASN A 34 -39.33 -39.56 12.55
N ASP A 35 -38.55 -40.18 11.63
CA ASP A 35 -38.86 -40.76 10.28
C ASP A 35 -39.70 -40.08 9.14
N GLN A 36 -39.07 -40.15 7.95
CA GLN A 36 -39.56 -40.49 6.59
C GLN A 36 -40.62 -39.68 5.79
N ALA A 37 -40.08 -39.09 4.70
CA ALA A 37 -40.49 -39.25 3.30
C ALA A 37 -41.86 -38.75 2.78
N ASN A 38 -41.80 -37.77 1.85
CA ASN A 38 -42.37 -37.97 0.51
C ASN A 38 -41.70 -37.11 -0.59
N GLN A 39 -41.65 -37.65 -1.80
CA GLN A 39 -41.09 -37.07 -3.05
C GLN A 39 -42.24 -36.40 -3.87
N PRO A 40 -42.00 -35.46 -4.81
CA PRO A 40 -41.47 -35.84 -6.15
C PRO A 40 -40.59 -34.83 -6.92
N THR A 41 -39.76 -35.40 -7.81
CA THR A 41 -39.46 -35.01 -9.21
C THR A 41 -40.54 -34.14 -9.92
N ALA A 42 -40.30 -33.33 -10.95
CA ALA A 42 -39.13 -32.88 -11.74
C ALA A 42 -39.50 -31.49 -12.38
N SER A 43 -38.84 -30.85 -13.37
CA SER A 43 -37.75 -31.22 -14.30
C SER A 43 -37.04 -29.96 -14.88
N GLN A 44 -36.14 -30.16 -15.84
CA GLN A 44 -35.59 -29.13 -16.75
C GLN A 44 -36.64 -28.67 -17.78
N GLU A 45 -36.56 -27.41 -18.24
CA GLU A 45 -36.43 -27.12 -19.68
C GLU A 45 -35.73 -25.76 -19.91
N GLN A 46 -35.24 -25.57 -21.15
CA GLN A 46 -34.21 -24.62 -21.55
C GLN A 46 -34.64 -23.94 -22.87
N ALA A 47 -34.42 -22.63 -23.03
CA ALA A 47 -34.73 -21.91 -24.27
C ALA A 47 -33.59 -20.94 -24.67
N ALA A 48 -33.06 -21.12 -25.89
CA ALA A 48 -32.11 -20.22 -26.56
C ALA A 48 -32.84 -19.11 -27.35
N PRO A 49 -32.19 -18.10 -27.98
CA PRO A 49 -31.26 -18.22 -29.14
C PRO A 49 -30.03 -17.25 -29.05
N ALA A 50 -29.07 -17.10 -29.99
CA ALA A 50 -28.52 -17.92 -31.09
C ALA A 50 -27.18 -17.29 -31.60
N THR A 51 -26.32 -18.10 -32.26
CA THR A 51 -25.29 -17.74 -33.30
C THR A 51 -24.47 -16.45 -33.13
N GLY A 52 -23.14 -16.49 -32.88
CA GLY A 52 -22.06 -16.90 -33.81
C GLY A 52 -20.98 -15.79 -33.77
N ASP A 53 -19.69 -15.97 -34.11
CA ASP A 53 -18.98 -17.05 -34.78
C ASP A 53 -17.56 -17.21 -34.17
N GLN A 54 -16.80 -18.23 -34.59
CA GLN A 54 -15.52 -18.63 -33.99
C GLN A 54 -14.34 -17.74 -34.39
N THR A 55 -13.38 -17.54 -33.49
CA THR A 55 -12.01 -18.06 -33.71
C THR A 55 -11.19 -18.07 -32.41
N VAL A 56 -10.37 -19.10 -32.27
CA VAL A 56 -9.57 -19.39 -31.07
C VAL A 56 -8.10 -19.07 -31.36
N LEU A 57 -7.44 -18.38 -30.44
CA LEU A 57 -5.99 -18.46 -30.27
C LEU A 57 -5.72 -18.97 -28.85
N GLN A 58 -5.19 -20.20 -28.77
CA GLN A 58 -4.65 -20.78 -27.56
C GLN A 58 -3.13 -20.79 -27.65
N ASP A 59 -2.48 -20.42 -26.54
CA ASP A 59 -1.04 -20.62 -26.34
C ASP A 59 -0.64 -22.09 -26.43
N ALA A 60 0.55 -22.34 -26.96
CA ALA A 60 1.29 -23.57 -26.72
C ALA A 60 2.77 -23.23 -26.53
N GLN A 61 3.34 -23.62 -25.38
CA GLN A 61 4.73 -23.36 -25.06
C GLN A 61 5.70 -24.23 -25.86
N ALA A 62 6.87 -23.65 -26.10
CA ALA A 62 8.16 -24.25 -26.42
C ALA A 62 8.28 -25.79 -26.38
N GLY A 63 8.67 -26.37 -27.52
CA GLY A 63 9.11 -27.77 -27.63
C GLY A 63 10.25 -27.94 -28.64
N ASN A 64 11.37 -28.45 -28.16
CA ASN A 64 12.53 -29.03 -28.88
C ASN A 64 13.23 -28.27 -30.02
N ASN A 65 14.50 -28.00 -29.72
CA ASN A 65 15.63 -28.05 -30.65
C ASN A 65 15.45 -29.07 -31.79
N ASN A 66 15.44 -28.58 -33.02
CA ASN A 66 16.01 -29.29 -34.16
C ASN A 66 16.59 -28.24 -35.11
N ALA A 67 17.91 -28.08 -35.08
CA ALA A 67 18.63 -27.32 -36.08
C ALA A 67 18.67 -28.14 -37.38
N ALA A 68 17.57 -28.14 -38.12
CA ALA A 68 17.53 -28.65 -39.47
C ALA A 68 18.45 -27.77 -40.32
N SER A 69 19.59 -28.33 -40.73
CA SER A 69 20.46 -27.73 -41.74
C SER A 69 19.75 -27.80 -43.09
N ASN A 70 18.80 -26.88 -43.30
CA ASN A 70 18.31 -26.58 -44.63
C ASN A 70 19.42 -25.88 -45.38
N GLN A 71 20.29 -26.66 -46.02
CA GLN A 71 20.94 -26.17 -47.23
C GLN A 71 19.83 -25.82 -48.21
N HIS A 72 19.61 -24.52 -48.37
CA HIS A 72 19.01 -24.02 -49.59
C HIS A 72 20.04 -24.32 -50.69
N GLU A 73 19.83 -25.39 -51.44
CA GLU A 73 20.25 -25.37 -52.84
C GLU A 73 19.47 -24.23 -53.48
N ALA A 74 20.12 -23.07 -53.57
CA ALA A 74 19.59 -21.97 -54.35
C ALA A 74 19.31 -22.49 -55.77
N PRO A 75 18.19 -22.09 -56.40
CA PRO A 75 17.99 -22.42 -57.80
C PRO A 75 19.18 -21.83 -58.57
N VAL A 76 19.99 -22.68 -59.21
CA VAL A 76 21.15 -22.23 -59.98
C VAL A 76 20.63 -21.38 -61.14
N THR A 77 20.73 -20.06 -61.01
CA THR A 77 20.33 -19.13 -62.06
C THR A 77 21.47 -19.02 -63.06
N ASP A 78 21.24 -19.39 -64.33
CA ASP A 78 22.31 -19.42 -65.32
C ASP A 78 23.02 -18.06 -65.42
N PRO A 79 24.37 -18.02 -65.47
CA PRO A 79 25.11 -16.77 -65.58
C PRO A 79 24.74 -16.02 -66.86
N THR A 80 24.40 -14.74 -66.72
CA THR A 80 24.15 -13.88 -67.87
C THR A 80 25.47 -13.28 -68.33
N VAL A 81 25.94 -13.72 -69.50
CA VAL A 81 27.20 -13.26 -70.10
C VAL A 81 26.90 -12.21 -71.17
N ARG A 82 27.53 -11.04 -71.05
CA ARG A 82 27.39 -9.94 -72.00
C ARG A 82 28.76 -9.52 -72.52
N GLU A 83 29.01 -9.68 -73.82
CA GLU A 83 30.20 -9.12 -74.48
C GLU A 83 30.21 -7.59 -74.31
N ILE A 84 31.30 -7.05 -73.73
CA ILE A 84 31.49 -5.61 -73.51
C ILE A 84 32.61 -5.03 -74.37
N ASN A 85 33.56 -5.85 -74.83
CA ASN A 85 34.62 -5.45 -75.75
C ASN A 85 35.20 -6.67 -76.47
N LYS A 86 35.68 -6.50 -77.70
CA LYS A 86 36.44 -7.52 -78.43
C LYS A 86 37.62 -6.90 -79.16
N VAL A 87 38.80 -7.46 -78.94
CA VAL A 87 40.08 -6.96 -79.49
C VAL A 87 40.70 -8.05 -80.35
N ASP A 88 41.09 -7.71 -81.58
CA ASP A 88 41.96 -8.56 -82.40
C ASP A 88 43.40 -8.38 -81.90
N ASN A 89 44.06 -9.48 -81.54
CA ASN A 89 45.40 -9.44 -80.95
C ASN A 89 46.50 -9.34 -82.04
N GLY A 90 46.15 -9.47 -83.33
CA GLY A 90 47.08 -9.36 -84.45
C GLY A 90 47.98 -10.58 -84.69
N ASP A 91 47.85 -11.63 -83.86
CA ASP A 91 48.59 -12.89 -83.93
C ASP A 91 47.76 -14.06 -84.50
N GLY A 92 46.54 -13.78 -84.96
CA GLY A 92 45.56 -14.78 -85.37
C GLY A 92 44.59 -15.20 -84.26
N THR A 93 44.61 -14.54 -83.10
CA THR A 93 43.62 -14.70 -82.03
C THR A 93 42.83 -13.40 -81.78
N SER A 94 41.66 -13.51 -81.16
CA SER A 94 40.92 -12.36 -80.63
C SER A 94 40.56 -12.58 -79.16
N THR A 95 40.71 -11.52 -78.36
CA THR A 95 40.33 -11.49 -76.94
C THR A 95 38.94 -10.84 -76.81
N THR A 96 37.93 -11.63 -76.46
CA THR A 96 36.63 -11.11 -76.04
C THR A 96 36.67 -10.85 -74.53
N THR A 97 36.27 -9.64 -74.10
CA THR A 97 35.98 -9.32 -72.70
C THR A 97 34.47 -9.29 -72.51
N SER A 98 33.97 -10.08 -71.56
CA SER A 98 32.55 -10.16 -71.21
C SER A 98 32.32 -9.79 -69.75
N GLU A 99 31.25 -9.04 -69.48
CA GLU A 99 30.69 -8.88 -68.14
C GLU A 99 29.83 -10.10 -67.82
N VAL A 100 29.97 -10.66 -66.62
CA VAL A 100 29.17 -11.78 -66.14
C VAL A 100 28.34 -11.32 -64.94
N THR A 101 27.02 -11.44 -65.04
CA THR A 101 26.07 -11.16 -63.95
C THR A 101 25.31 -12.42 -63.53
N SER A 102 24.68 -12.40 -62.35
CA SER A 102 23.74 -13.42 -61.89
C SER A 102 22.42 -12.77 -61.48
N GLN A 103 21.33 -13.53 -61.51
CA GLN A 103 20.05 -13.04 -61.00
C GLN A 103 20.13 -12.81 -59.49
N ASP A 104 20.85 -13.67 -58.78
CA ASP A 104 21.10 -13.59 -57.34
C ASP A 104 21.72 -12.23 -56.93
N LEU A 105 22.70 -11.73 -57.68
CA LEU A 105 23.35 -10.44 -57.39
C LEU A 105 22.44 -9.24 -57.69
N GLU A 106 21.63 -9.30 -58.76
CA GLU A 106 20.66 -8.25 -59.06
C GLU A 106 19.47 -8.26 -58.08
N ALA A 107 19.04 -9.44 -57.61
CA ALA A 107 18.06 -9.60 -56.54
C ALA A 107 18.58 -9.00 -55.22
N ALA A 108 19.82 -9.31 -54.82
CA ALA A 108 20.43 -8.74 -53.63
C ALA A 108 20.55 -7.21 -53.68
N LYS A 109 20.78 -6.61 -54.86
CA LYS A 109 20.74 -5.14 -55.07
C LYS A 109 19.32 -4.55 -54.98
N ALA A 110 18.32 -5.28 -55.46
CA ALA A 110 16.92 -4.89 -55.33
C ALA A 110 16.46 -4.94 -53.86
N ASP A 111 16.78 -6.02 -53.15
CA ASP A 111 16.51 -6.18 -51.71
C ASP A 111 17.26 -5.15 -50.86
N PHE A 112 18.49 -4.80 -51.25
CA PHE A 112 19.23 -3.68 -50.64
C PHE A 112 18.47 -2.35 -50.78
N SER A 113 17.93 -2.07 -51.96
CA SER A 113 17.15 -0.84 -52.22
C SER A 113 15.85 -0.84 -51.40
N LYS A 114 15.17 -1.99 -51.36
CA LYS A 114 13.95 -2.19 -50.56
C LYS A 114 14.24 -2.07 -49.06
N PHE A 115 15.37 -2.57 -48.57
CA PHE A 115 15.77 -2.48 -47.16
C PHE A 115 15.93 -1.03 -46.69
N ASN A 116 16.45 -0.16 -47.55
CA ASN A 116 16.53 1.29 -47.27
C ASN A 116 15.13 1.93 -47.20
N GLU A 117 14.24 1.61 -48.14
CA GLU A 117 12.86 2.12 -48.14
C GLU A 117 12.08 1.64 -46.90
N ASP A 118 12.15 0.34 -46.57
CA ASP A 118 11.50 -0.29 -45.41
C ASP A 118 11.98 0.29 -44.06
N ASN A 119 13.13 0.97 -44.01
CA ASN A 119 13.73 1.49 -42.76
C ASN A 119 13.99 3.01 -42.75
N LYS A 120 13.60 3.73 -43.81
CA LYS A 120 13.83 5.18 -43.97
C LYS A 120 13.34 6.04 -42.79
N ASP A 121 12.28 5.61 -42.12
CA ASP A 121 11.69 6.34 -40.97
C ASP A 121 12.43 6.03 -39.65
N THR A 122 13.37 5.08 -39.66
CA THR A 122 14.23 4.71 -38.52
C THR A 122 15.65 5.29 -38.68
N VAL A 123 16.31 5.00 -39.80
CA VAL A 123 17.63 5.50 -40.20
C VAL A 123 17.65 5.63 -41.72
N ASN A 124 18.08 6.78 -42.27
CA ASN A 124 18.11 7.03 -43.71
C ASN A 124 19.46 7.64 -44.14
N PRO A 125 20.23 6.98 -45.03
CA PRO A 125 20.06 5.60 -45.48
C PRO A 125 20.35 4.59 -44.35
N ALA A 126 19.64 3.48 -44.31
CA ALA A 126 19.90 2.38 -43.36
C ALA A 126 21.15 1.57 -43.72
N ALA A 127 21.50 1.56 -45.01
CA ALA A 127 22.73 1.01 -45.58
C ALA A 127 23.17 1.78 -46.85
N ASN A 128 24.47 1.79 -47.14
CA ASN A 128 25.07 2.28 -48.39
C ASN A 128 25.71 1.12 -49.17
N LEU A 129 25.48 1.05 -50.49
CA LEU A 129 26.07 0.06 -51.39
C LEU A 129 26.86 0.80 -52.49
N THR A 130 28.16 0.56 -52.56
CA THR A 130 29.07 1.25 -53.50
C THR A 130 29.64 0.27 -54.51
N GLU A 131 29.66 0.65 -55.79
CA GLU A 131 30.34 -0.11 -56.85
C GLU A 131 31.86 0.16 -56.79
N ALA A 132 32.65 -0.91 -56.70
CA ALA A 132 34.11 -0.90 -56.76
C ALA A 132 34.59 -1.25 -58.19
N ASN A 133 35.89 -1.09 -58.44
CA ASN A 133 36.50 -1.39 -59.74
C ASN A 133 36.20 -2.85 -60.17
N PRO A 134 35.90 -3.09 -61.46
CA PRO A 134 35.65 -4.44 -61.96
C PRO A 134 36.82 -5.40 -61.71
N GLN A 135 36.51 -6.65 -61.37
CA GLN A 135 37.49 -7.71 -61.15
C GLN A 135 37.51 -8.69 -62.32
N GLU A 136 38.73 -9.07 -62.73
CA GLU A 136 38.95 -10.07 -63.77
C GLU A 136 38.98 -11.47 -63.16
N GLN A 137 38.17 -12.37 -63.72
CA GLN A 137 37.96 -13.73 -63.24
C GLN A 137 38.42 -14.74 -64.30
N ALA A 138 38.87 -15.91 -63.84
CA ALA A 138 39.53 -16.91 -64.69
C ALA A 138 38.61 -17.52 -65.78
N ASN A 139 37.31 -17.61 -65.50
CA ASN A 139 36.26 -18.12 -66.40
C ASN A 139 34.87 -17.67 -65.93
N VAL A 140 33.84 -17.98 -66.72
CA VAL A 140 32.44 -17.64 -66.41
C VAL A 140 31.98 -18.28 -65.09
N GLU A 141 32.41 -19.51 -64.80
CA GLU A 141 32.06 -20.22 -63.57
C GLU A 141 32.63 -19.53 -62.32
N ALA A 142 33.89 -19.07 -62.36
CA ALA A 142 34.49 -18.31 -61.25
C ALA A 142 33.80 -16.94 -61.06
N ALA A 143 33.46 -16.26 -62.15
CA ALA A 143 32.72 -15.00 -62.10
C ALA A 143 31.30 -15.16 -61.54
N HIS A 144 30.60 -16.24 -61.90
CA HIS A 144 29.30 -16.59 -61.36
C HIS A 144 29.38 -16.91 -59.86
N ALA A 145 30.33 -17.76 -59.46
CA ALA A 145 30.55 -18.12 -58.05
C ALA A 145 30.98 -16.92 -57.18
N ASP A 146 31.69 -15.94 -57.73
CA ASP A 146 31.98 -14.68 -57.04
C ASP A 146 30.73 -13.78 -56.92
N ASN A 147 29.94 -13.64 -57.99
CA ASN A 147 28.65 -12.93 -57.92
C ASN A 147 27.71 -13.52 -56.86
N GLN A 148 27.66 -14.85 -56.72
CA GLN A 148 26.91 -15.54 -55.67
C GLN A 148 27.44 -15.22 -54.26
N LYS A 149 28.76 -15.23 -54.06
CA LYS A 149 29.36 -14.82 -52.77
C LYS A 149 29.09 -13.36 -52.45
N GLN A 150 29.08 -12.47 -53.45
CA GLN A 150 28.70 -11.08 -53.26
C GLN A 150 27.23 -10.94 -52.84
N ALA A 151 26.30 -11.68 -53.48
CA ALA A 151 24.90 -11.72 -53.11
C ALA A 151 24.71 -12.23 -51.66
N GLU A 152 25.29 -13.39 -51.31
CA GLU A 152 25.26 -13.93 -49.95
C GLU A 152 25.80 -12.94 -48.90
N ASN A 153 26.87 -12.20 -49.23
CA ASN A 153 27.47 -11.22 -48.34
C ASN A 153 26.56 -10.00 -48.12
N ILE A 154 25.87 -9.53 -49.17
CA ILE A 154 24.86 -8.48 -49.07
C ILE A 154 23.70 -8.97 -48.19
N GLU A 155 23.11 -10.13 -48.48
CA GLU A 155 21.99 -10.70 -47.72
C GLU A 155 22.31 -10.88 -46.23
N LYS A 156 23.43 -11.53 -45.90
CA LYS A 156 23.87 -11.76 -44.51
C LYS A 156 24.12 -10.44 -43.78
N SER A 157 24.66 -9.43 -44.47
CA SER A 157 24.92 -8.12 -43.88
C SER A 157 23.63 -7.32 -43.65
N LEU A 158 22.68 -7.38 -44.60
CA LEU A 158 21.34 -6.79 -44.45
C LEU A 158 20.55 -7.44 -43.31
N ALA A 159 20.60 -8.77 -43.18
CA ALA A 159 19.96 -9.48 -42.06
C ALA A 159 20.53 -9.05 -40.69
N ASN A 160 21.86 -8.91 -40.59
CA ASN A 160 22.52 -8.40 -39.39
C ASN A 160 22.15 -6.94 -39.07
N GLN A 161 22.05 -6.07 -40.10
CA GLN A 161 21.64 -4.68 -39.90
C GLN A 161 20.14 -4.58 -39.53
N LYS A 162 19.28 -5.42 -40.12
CA LYS A 162 17.87 -5.55 -39.73
C LYS A 162 17.72 -5.85 -38.24
N ALA A 163 18.47 -6.83 -37.73
CA ALA A 163 18.45 -7.19 -36.31
C ALA A 163 18.83 -6.02 -35.39
N LYS A 164 19.82 -5.19 -35.76
CA LYS A 164 20.17 -3.96 -35.03
C LYS A 164 19.06 -2.91 -35.06
N LEU A 165 18.44 -2.70 -36.21
CA LEU A 165 17.34 -1.73 -36.36
C LEU A 165 16.09 -2.16 -35.59
N ASP A 166 15.74 -3.44 -35.62
CA ASP A 166 14.59 -3.97 -34.88
C ASP A 166 14.84 -3.90 -33.35
N GLN A 167 16.07 -4.17 -32.88
CA GLN A 167 16.45 -3.91 -31.48
C GLN A 167 16.37 -2.42 -31.11
N TYR A 168 16.74 -1.51 -32.02
CA TYR A 168 16.62 -0.07 -31.80
C TYR A 168 15.15 0.37 -31.72
N LYS A 169 14.27 -0.13 -32.59
CA LYS A 169 12.81 0.14 -32.55
C LYS A 169 12.22 -0.24 -31.19
N VAL A 170 12.50 -1.43 -30.68
CA VAL A 170 12.07 -1.87 -29.33
C VAL A 170 12.59 -0.96 -28.22
N LYS A 171 13.86 -0.50 -28.30
CA LYS A 171 14.42 0.46 -27.33
C LYS A 171 13.72 1.83 -27.43
N LEU A 172 13.39 2.28 -28.63
CA LEU A 172 12.71 3.55 -28.88
C LEU A 172 11.26 3.53 -28.35
N GLU A 173 10.52 2.44 -28.57
CA GLU A 173 9.19 2.24 -28.00
C GLU A 173 9.21 2.21 -26.46
N ASN A 174 10.20 1.53 -25.87
CA ASN A 174 10.37 1.52 -24.42
C ASN A 174 10.73 2.91 -23.86
N TYR A 175 11.59 3.67 -24.55
CA TYR A 175 11.89 5.07 -24.23
C TYR A 175 10.65 5.96 -24.31
N GLN A 176 9.86 5.85 -25.39
CA GLN A 176 8.61 6.60 -25.56
C GLN A 176 7.58 6.25 -24.47
N ARG A 177 7.45 4.97 -24.10
CA ARG A 177 6.57 4.54 -23.00
C ARG A 177 7.02 5.12 -21.65
N ALA A 178 8.32 5.11 -21.37
CA ALA A 178 8.88 5.71 -20.16
C ALA A 178 8.70 7.24 -20.13
N LEU A 179 8.88 7.91 -21.27
CA LEU A 179 8.66 9.36 -21.42
C LEU A 179 7.19 9.73 -21.21
N ALA A 180 6.26 8.92 -21.75
CA ALA A 180 4.82 9.11 -21.57
C ALA A 180 4.36 8.86 -20.12
N ALA A 181 4.98 7.91 -19.40
CA ALA A 181 4.68 7.64 -18.00
C ALA A 181 5.31 8.66 -17.03
N LYS A 182 6.36 9.38 -17.45
CA LYS A 182 7.12 10.28 -16.57
C LYS A 182 6.27 11.35 -15.87
N PRO A 183 5.31 12.06 -16.51
CA PRO A 183 4.49 13.06 -15.82
C PRO A 183 3.67 12.52 -14.65
N GLU A 184 3.19 11.28 -14.73
CA GLU A 184 2.44 10.63 -13.65
C GLU A 184 3.37 10.21 -12.50
N LEU A 185 4.56 9.70 -12.83
CA LEU A 185 5.59 9.36 -11.85
C LEU A 185 6.14 10.62 -11.14
N ASP A 186 6.36 11.71 -11.87
CA ASP A 186 6.78 13.01 -11.30
C ASP A 186 5.69 13.56 -10.37
N LYS A 187 4.40 13.48 -10.75
CA LYS A 187 3.28 13.86 -9.87
C LYS A 187 3.28 13.02 -8.59
N LYS A 188 3.41 11.69 -8.70
CA LYS A 188 3.48 10.81 -7.54
C LYS A 188 4.70 11.11 -6.65
N PHE A 189 5.86 11.40 -7.24
CA PHE A 189 7.04 11.81 -6.48
C PHE A 189 6.80 13.09 -5.67
N GLN A 190 6.11 14.09 -6.22
CA GLN A 190 5.76 15.30 -5.46
C GLN A 190 4.77 15.02 -4.32
N GLU A 191 3.77 14.16 -4.55
CA GLU A 191 2.83 13.71 -3.51
C GLU A 191 3.55 12.95 -2.37
N ASP A 192 4.42 12.00 -2.72
CA ASP A 192 5.24 11.25 -1.77
C ASP A 192 6.25 12.16 -1.04
N LEU A 193 6.75 13.22 -1.67
CA LEU A 193 7.68 14.20 -1.07
C LEU A 193 6.98 15.08 -0.04
N VAL A 194 5.76 15.56 -0.32
CA VAL A 194 4.94 16.29 0.65
C VAL A 194 4.60 15.40 1.85
N LYS A 195 4.24 14.13 1.60
CA LYS A 195 4.01 13.16 2.68
C LYS A 195 5.27 12.92 3.51
N TYR A 196 6.43 12.70 2.89
CA TYR A 196 7.70 12.55 3.59
C TYR A 196 8.03 13.75 4.48
N GLN A 197 7.80 14.98 4.01
CA GLN A 197 8.04 16.19 4.81
C GLN A 197 7.15 16.26 6.06
N ALA A 198 5.87 15.89 5.93
CA ALA A 198 4.94 15.79 7.06
C ALA A 198 5.34 14.67 8.04
N ASP A 199 5.59 13.46 7.53
CA ASP A 199 6.00 12.30 8.33
C ASP A 199 7.34 12.56 9.08
N LYS A 200 8.27 13.30 8.46
CA LYS A 200 9.55 13.69 9.07
C LYS A 200 9.37 14.71 10.20
N LYS A 201 8.47 15.70 10.04
CA LYS A 201 8.13 16.65 11.10
C LYS A 201 7.52 15.94 12.31
N ASP A 202 6.59 15.02 12.07
CA ASP A 202 5.99 14.18 13.10
C ASP A 202 7.04 13.31 13.81
N TYR A 203 7.93 12.68 13.04
CA TYR A 203 9.03 11.87 13.57
C TYR A 203 9.96 12.69 14.48
N ASP A 204 10.38 13.88 14.06
CA ASP A 204 11.29 14.73 14.83
C ASP A 204 10.66 15.19 16.15
N ALA A 205 9.35 15.51 16.15
CA ALA A 205 8.61 15.83 17.36
C ALA A 205 8.56 14.65 18.35
N LYS A 206 8.25 13.44 17.86
CA LYS A 206 8.24 12.20 18.68
C LYS A 206 9.63 11.87 19.21
N LEU A 207 10.65 11.97 18.37
CA LEU A 207 12.04 11.69 18.73
C LEU A 207 12.52 12.62 19.84
N LYS A 208 12.26 13.93 19.72
CA LYS A 208 12.62 14.90 20.75
C LYS A 208 11.88 14.61 22.07
N ALA A 209 10.56 14.40 22.01
CA ALA A 209 9.75 14.10 23.20
C ALA A 209 10.26 12.83 23.93
N TRP A 210 10.61 11.79 23.18
CA TRP A 210 11.19 10.56 23.73
C TRP A 210 12.59 10.78 24.31
N GLN A 211 13.48 11.53 23.64
CA GLN A 211 14.81 11.85 24.16
C GLN A 211 14.74 12.65 25.46
N ASP A 212 13.93 13.71 25.50
CA ASP A 212 13.68 14.52 26.70
C ASP A 212 13.14 13.65 27.86
N TYR A 213 12.22 12.73 27.56
CA TYR A 213 11.64 11.81 28.54
C TYR A 213 12.66 10.81 29.09
N GLN A 214 13.48 10.20 28.23
CA GLN A 214 14.53 9.27 28.66
C GLN A 214 15.64 9.94 29.48
N GLU A 215 15.95 11.22 29.22
CA GLU A 215 16.84 11.99 30.08
C GLU A 215 16.23 12.21 31.48
N GLN A 216 14.94 12.51 31.57
CA GLN A 216 14.22 12.64 32.84
C GLN A 216 14.15 11.30 33.61
N VAL A 217 13.87 10.18 32.92
CA VAL A 217 13.90 8.83 33.50
C VAL A 217 15.28 8.52 34.09
N LYS A 218 16.35 8.73 33.32
CA LYS A 218 17.74 8.51 33.77
C LYS A 218 18.09 9.29 35.03
N ASN A 219 17.56 10.50 35.17
CA ASN A 219 17.81 11.38 36.32
C ASN A 219 16.82 11.16 37.49
N GLY A 220 15.73 10.41 37.28
CA GLY A 220 14.69 10.18 38.28
C GLY A 220 13.86 11.42 38.64
N THR A 221 13.78 12.40 37.74
CA THR A 221 13.13 13.70 37.98
C THR A 221 11.95 13.95 37.03
N ALA A 222 11.07 14.89 37.37
CA ALA A 222 9.92 15.29 36.54
C ALA A 222 9.12 14.07 36.01
N ALA A 223 8.89 13.95 34.70
CA ALA A 223 8.17 12.81 34.13
C ALA A 223 8.91 11.48 34.26
N GLY A 224 10.22 11.49 34.51
CA GLY A 224 10.98 10.29 34.83
C GLY A 224 10.45 9.52 36.04
N ARG A 225 9.76 10.21 36.95
CA ARG A 225 9.06 9.60 38.11
C ARG A 225 7.95 8.63 37.71
N VAL A 226 7.40 8.74 36.49
CA VAL A 226 6.44 7.76 35.95
C VAL A 226 7.05 6.36 35.88
N GLU A 227 8.34 6.23 35.59
CA GLU A 227 9.05 4.94 35.59
C GLU A 227 9.81 4.68 36.90
N THR A 228 10.39 5.71 37.54
CA THR A 228 11.28 5.52 38.69
C THR A 228 10.59 5.56 40.06
N ALA A 229 9.36 6.06 40.14
CA ALA A 229 8.63 6.22 41.41
C ALA A 229 7.25 5.54 41.45
N GLN A 230 6.73 5.04 40.32
CA GLN A 230 5.41 4.40 40.28
C GLN A 230 5.34 3.17 41.19
N GLY A 231 4.46 3.26 42.19
CA GLY A 231 4.09 2.17 43.10
C GLY A 231 2.64 1.74 42.98
N LEU A 232 1.79 2.49 42.27
CA LEU A 232 0.40 2.13 42.01
C LEU A 232 0.28 1.28 40.75
N VAL A 233 -0.25 0.07 40.91
CA VAL A 233 -0.79 -0.74 39.81
C VAL A 233 -2.31 -0.65 39.91
N TYR A 234 -2.92 -0.02 38.91
CA TYR A 234 -4.36 0.24 38.83
C TYR A 234 -4.65 0.55 37.35
N GLN A 235 -4.79 -0.48 36.53
CA GLN A 235 -4.73 -0.36 35.05
C GLN A 235 -6.04 -0.73 34.36
N SER A 236 -6.64 -1.85 34.76
CA SER A 236 -7.99 -2.26 34.35
C SER A 236 -8.53 -3.29 35.35
N GLU A 237 -9.78 -3.14 35.76
CA GLU A 237 -10.50 -4.03 36.68
C GLU A 237 -11.88 -4.38 36.09
N PRO A 238 -11.94 -5.13 34.97
CA PRO A 238 -13.18 -5.39 34.23
C PRO A 238 -14.07 -6.45 34.91
N GLY A 239 -13.65 -6.97 36.07
CA GLY A 239 -14.46 -7.79 36.97
C GLY A 239 -15.00 -7.01 38.17
N ALA A 240 -14.73 -5.71 38.28
CA ALA A 240 -15.13 -4.90 39.42
C ALA A 240 -16.65 -4.81 39.56
N VAL A 241 -17.10 -4.79 40.82
CA VAL A 241 -18.50 -4.63 41.20
C VAL A 241 -18.69 -3.29 41.90
N ILE A 242 -19.53 -2.43 41.31
CA ILE A 242 -19.86 -1.08 41.79
C ILE A 242 -21.09 -1.09 42.70
N SER A 243 -21.06 -0.26 43.75
CA SER A 243 -22.20 0.09 44.61
C SER A 243 -22.23 1.61 44.79
N LEU A 244 -23.42 2.21 44.74
CA LEU A 244 -23.62 3.66 44.69
C LEU A 244 -24.44 4.20 45.85
N GLU A 245 -23.96 5.29 46.44
CA GLU A 245 -24.67 6.10 47.45
C GLU A 245 -24.81 7.55 46.97
N GLY A 246 -25.90 8.22 47.34
CA GLY A 246 -26.14 9.64 47.04
C GLY A 246 -26.79 9.94 45.68
N VAL A 247 -26.91 8.95 44.79
CA VAL A 247 -27.67 9.09 43.53
C VAL A 247 -29.16 9.26 43.84
N LYS A 248 -29.77 10.32 43.29
CA LYS A 248 -31.20 10.63 43.46
C LYS A 248 -32.06 10.25 42.25
N ASN A 249 -31.48 10.26 41.05
CA ASN A 249 -32.20 10.06 39.79
C ASN A 249 -31.38 9.14 38.87
N TYR A 250 -31.59 7.84 38.97
CA TYR A 250 -31.09 6.90 37.96
C TYR A 250 -31.87 7.06 36.66
N ILE A 251 -31.21 6.86 35.53
CA ILE A 251 -31.87 6.79 34.23
C ILE A 251 -32.39 5.37 34.08
N THR A 252 -33.67 5.20 33.78
CA THR A 252 -34.28 3.89 33.49
C THR A 252 -33.63 3.27 32.25
N LYS A 253 -33.39 1.95 32.25
CA LYS A 253 -32.82 1.23 31.09
C LYS A 253 -33.62 1.47 29.80
N LYS A 254 -34.95 1.59 29.90
CA LYS A 254 -35.83 1.99 28.80
C LYS A 254 -35.56 3.44 28.34
N GLY A 255 -35.54 4.40 29.26
CA GLY A 255 -35.29 5.80 28.92
C GLY A 255 -33.91 6.02 28.29
N MET A 256 -32.90 5.29 28.77
CA MET A 256 -31.57 5.26 28.17
C MET A 256 -31.62 4.73 26.73
N GLN A 257 -32.23 3.57 26.52
CA GLN A 257 -32.39 2.97 25.18
C GLN A 257 -33.16 3.89 24.21
N GLU A 258 -34.21 4.57 24.67
CA GLU A 258 -35.01 5.51 23.86
C GLU A 258 -34.16 6.67 23.33
N VAL A 259 -33.24 7.21 24.13
CA VAL A 259 -32.38 8.33 23.72
C VAL A 259 -31.29 7.85 22.76
N THR A 260 -30.61 6.74 23.05
CA THR A 260 -29.35 6.39 22.39
C THR A 260 -29.47 5.52 21.14
N SER A 261 -30.58 4.77 20.97
CA SER A 261 -30.70 3.78 19.87
C SER A 261 -30.62 4.36 18.45
N ASN A 262 -30.82 5.68 18.27
CA ASN A 262 -30.81 6.35 16.96
C ASN A 262 -30.15 7.75 17.01
N SER A 263 -29.21 7.98 17.93
CA SER A 263 -28.60 9.30 18.12
C SER A 263 -27.08 9.22 18.31
N ASP A 264 -26.39 10.30 17.95
CA ASP A 264 -24.96 10.46 18.21
C ASP A 264 -24.67 10.67 19.70
N VAL A 265 -23.41 10.44 20.10
CA VAL A 265 -22.97 10.47 21.50
C VAL A 265 -23.29 11.77 22.23
N LEU A 266 -23.30 12.93 21.55
CA LEU A 266 -23.64 14.20 22.21
C LEU A 266 -25.10 14.21 22.67
N GLN A 267 -26.01 13.60 21.90
CA GLN A 267 -27.42 13.49 22.29
C GLN A 267 -27.66 12.54 23.47
N HIS A 268 -26.71 11.65 23.78
CA HIS A 268 -26.75 10.81 24.98
C HIS A 268 -26.51 11.66 26.25
N TYR A 269 -25.84 12.80 26.11
CA TYR A 269 -25.55 13.75 27.18
C TYR A 269 -26.38 15.05 27.10
N ASN A 270 -27.29 15.15 26.13
CA ASN A 270 -28.26 16.24 26.07
C ASN A 270 -29.31 16.06 27.19
N THR A 271 -29.14 16.82 28.28
CA THR A 271 -30.00 16.78 29.48
C THR A 271 -31.49 17.00 29.20
N ASP A 272 -31.83 17.66 28.09
CA ASP A 272 -33.21 17.98 27.71
C ASP A 272 -33.97 16.71 27.23
N ASN A 273 -33.24 15.66 26.82
CA ASN A 273 -33.82 14.38 26.41
C ASN A 273 -34.29 13.52 27.61
N TYR A 274 -33.88 13.86 28.83
CA TYR A 274 -34.10 13.06 30.05
C TYR A 274 -35.14 13.72 30.98
N GLY A 275 -36.40 13.66 30.55
CA GLY A 275 -37.56 14.02 31.36
C GLY A 275 -37.83 13.05 32.52
N ASN A 276 -38.68 13.46 33.45
CA ASN A 276 -39.00 12.68 34.67
C ASN A 276 -39.58 11.28 34.36
N ASP A 277 -40.17 11.08 33.17
CA ASP A 277 -40.65 9.78 32.69
C ASP A 277 -39.53 8.74 32.47
N LYS A 278 -38.28 9.20 32.39
CA LYS A 278 -37.09 8.39 32.18
C LYS A 278 -36.26 8.19 33.44
N LEU A 279 -36.65 8.80 34.57
CA LEU A 279 -35.90 8.78 35.82
C LEU A 279 -36.55 7.88 36.89
N THR A 280 -35.74 7.34 37.79
CA THR A 280 -36.18 6.50 38.92
C THR A 280 -35.25 6.67 40.13
N GLU A 281 -35.80 6.58 41.34
CA GLU A 281 -35.00 6.58 42.59
C GLU A 281 -34.37 5.20 42.86
N GLU A 282 -35.03 4.11 42.44
CA GLU A 282 -34.49 2.74 42.53
C GLU A 282 -33.49 2.50 41.41
N ASN A 283 -32.30 1.98 41.74
CA ASN A 283 -31.25 1.66 40.77
C ASN A 283 -31.67 0.48 39.86
N PRO A 284 -31.81 0.68 38.53
CA PRO A 284 -32.17 -0.39 37.60
C PRO A 284 -30.95 -1.17 37.05
N TYR A 285 -29.73 -0.80 37.45
CA TYR A 285 -28.47 -1.40 37.01
C TYR A 285 -27.93 -2.37 38.07
N SER A 286 -27.36 -3.48 37.62
CA SER A 286 -26.56 -4.40 38.44
C SER A 286 -25.19 -3.79 38.74
N GLY A 287 -24.54 -4.25 39.81
CA GLY A 287 -23.18 -3.78 40.13
C GLY A 287 -22.10 -4.19 39.12
N THR A 288 -22.44 -4.99 38.10
CA THR A 288 -21.51 -5.50 37.06
C THR A 288 -21.75 -4.87 35.69
N GLU A 289 -22.49 -3.76 35.60
CA GLU A 289 -22.73 -3.02 34.36
C GLU A 289 -22.58 -1.51 34.58
N ASP A 290 -22.26 -0.79 33.51
CA ASP A 290 -22.10 0.66 33.53
C ASP A 290 -23.44 1.33 33.89
N THR A 291 -23.40 2.27 34.84
CA THR A 291 -24.60 2.79 35.51
C THR A 291 -24.88 4.24 35.11
N TRP A 292 -26.09 4.50 34.63
CA TRP A 292 -26.50 5.82 34.13
C TRP A 292 -27.42 6.58 35.08
N PHE A 293 -27.10 7.85 35.35
CA PHE A 293 -27.88 8.71 36.26
C PHE A 293 -27.76 10.20 35.94
N LYS A 294 -28.66 11.00 36.51
CA LYS A 294 -28.69 12.47 36.41
C LYS A 294 -28.28 13.08 37.76
N MET A 295 -27.17 13.84 37.77
CA MET A 295 -26.72 14.62 38.93
C MET A 295 -27.24 16.06 38.86
N GLN A 296 -27.49 16.67 40.00
CA GLN A 296 -27.72 18.12 40.14
C GLN A 296 -26.49 18.82 40.73
N THR A 297 -26.29 20.11 40.42
CA THR A 297 -25.20 20.91 40.98
C THR A 297 -25.27 20.91 42.51
N GLY A 298 -24.16 20.54 43.15
CA GLY A 298 -24.05 20.32 44.60
C GLY A 298 -24.27 18.87 45.05
N ASP A 299 -24.80 17.99 44.20
CA ASP A 299 -24.89 16.55 44.52
C ASP A 299 -23.50 15.94 44.66
N THR A 300 -23.38 14.97 45.58
CA THR A 300 -22.20 14.13 45.75
C THR A 300 -22.62 12.67 45.69
N VAL A 301 -22.04 11.92 44.76
CA VAL A 301 -22.21 10.48 44.62
C VAL A 301 -20.95 9.78 45.14
N THR A 302 -21.14 8.74 45.94
CA THR A 302 -20.03 7.88 46.40
C THR A 302 -20.15 6.52 45.72
N ALA A 303 -19.13 6.14 44.98
CA ALA A 303 -19.00 4.86 44.32
C ALA A 303 -18.01 3.98 45.08
N THR A 304 -18.47 2.82 45.55
CA THR A 304 -17.64 1.78 46.17
C THR A 304 -17.46 0.64 45.18
N TYR A 305 -16.22 0.42 44.77
CA TYR A 305 -15.81 -0.64 43.87
C TYR A 305 -15.16 -1.77 44.64
N SER A 306 -15.58 -2.99 44.35
CA SER A 306 -15.13 -4.24 44.97
C SER A 306 -14.80 -5.28 43.90
N ASN A 307 -14.39 -6.49 44.32
CA ASN A 307 -13.93 -7.55 43.40
C ASN A 307 -12.74 -7.12 42.52
N LEU A 308 -11.83 -6.32 43.09
CA LEU A 308 -10.60 -5.88 42.43
C LEU A 308 -9.55 -7.00 42.51
N THR A 309 -8.91 -7.29 41.37
CA THR A 309 -8.09 -8.51 41.16
C THR A 309 -6.72 -8.24 40.55
N LYS A 310 -6.51 -7.06 39.97
CA LYS A 310 -5.30 -6.69 39.21
C LYS A 310 -4.56 -5.48 39.80
N SER A 311 -5.08 -4.88 40.88
CA SER A 311 -4.56 -3.63 41.45
C SER A 311 -3.78 -3.82 42.76
N SER A 312 -2.69 -3.06 42.92
CA SER A 312 -1.86 -3.04 44.13
C SER A 312 -1.20 -1.66 44.37
N TYR A 313 -0.73 -1.43 45.59
CA TYR A 313 0.13 -0.31 45.95
C TYR A 313 1.40 -0.83 46.64
N GLY A 314 2.51 -0.84 45.91
CA GLY A 314 3.68 -1.63 46.27
C GLY A 314 3.28 -3.10 46.46
N ASP A 315 3.64 -3.67 47.62
CA ASP A 315 3.31 -5.05 47.99
C ASP A 315 1.86 -5.23 48.50
N LYS A 316 1.10 -4.15 48.74
CA LYS A 316 -0.29 -4.23 49.21
C LYS A 316 -1.25 -4.45 48.05
N LYS A 317 -1.99 -5.55 48.03
CA LYS A 317 -3.12 -5.71 47.11
C LYS A 317 -4.25 -4.74 47.47
N ILE A 318 -4.86 -4.13 46.44
CA ILE A 318 -6.04 -3.26 46.59
C ILE A 318 -7.29 -4.14 46.48
N LYS A 319 -8.08 -4.21 47.55
CA LYS A 319 -9.33 -5.00 47.63
C LYS A 319 -10.55 -4.19 47.20
N LYS A 320 -10.53 -2.90 47.51
CA LYS A 320 -11.66 -1.98 47.38
C LYS A 320 -11.17 -0.57 47.03
N VAL A 321 -11.92 0.14 46.21
CA VAL A 321 -11.72 1.56 45.91
C VAL A 321 -13.01 2.31 46.20
N VAL A 322 -12.92 3.47 46.84
CA VAL A 322 -14.05 4.36 47.08
C VAL A 322 -13.76 5.70 46.41
N ILE A 323 -14.59 6.08 45.44
CA ILE A 323 -14.49 7.34 44.71
C ILE A 323 -15.70 8.21 45.06
N THR A 324 -15.46 9.44 45.49
CA THR A 324 -16.51 10.46 45.62
C THR A 324 -16.47 11.38 44.41
N TYR A 325 -17.62 11.64 43.80
CA TYR A 325 -17.81 12.59 42.70
C TYR A 325 -18.81 13.66 43.11
N LYS A 326 -18.42 14.94 43.01
CA LYS A 326 -19.28 16.08 43.32
C LYS A 326 -19.41 16.98 42.10
N LEU A 327 -20.65 17.19 41.62
CA LEU A 327 -20.92 18.12 40.53
C LEU A 327 -20.89 19.56 41.07
N ASN A 328 -19.92 20.36 40.63
CA ASN A 328 -19.74 21.75 41.07
C ASN A 328 -20.54 22.74 40.22
N SER A 329 -20.67 22.46 38.92
CA SER A 329 -21.43 23.24 37.96
C SER A 329 -21.76 22.41 36.73
N SER A 330 -22.67 22.90 35.90
CA SER A 330 -23.06 22.32 34.62
C SER A 330 -23.28 23.41 33.57
N SER A 331 -23.18 23.04 32.30
CA SER A 331 -23.53 23.86 31.15
C SER A 331 -25.05 24.07 30.99
N SER A 332 -25.88 23.18 31.55
CA SER A 332 -27.33 23.15 31.32
C SER A 332 -28.08 24.29 32.00
N ALA A 333 -29.29 24.56 31.51
CA ALA A 333 -30.19 25.55 32.11
C ALA A 333 -30.74 25.13 33.48
N ASP A 334 -30.86 23.82 33.76
CA ASP A 334 -31.36 23.29 35.04
C ASP A 334 -30.26 22.98 36.06
N GLY A 335 -28.97 23.20 35.72
CA GLY A 335 -27.84 22.94 36.61
C GLY A 335 -27.50 21.45 36.79
N SER A 336 -27.88 20.60 35.84
CA SER A 336 -27.79 19.15 35.91
C SER A 336 -26.82 18.56 34.88
N ALA A 337 -26.36 17.33 35.10
CA ALA A 337 -25.56 16.60 34.12
C ALA A 337 -25.99 15.12 34.04
N ILE A 338 -25.87 14.54 32.85
CA ILE A 338 -26.02 13.11 32.60
C ILE A 338 -24.66 12.45 32.82
N VAL A 339 -24.66 11.35 33.57
CA VAL A 339 -23.46 10.57 33.92
C VAL A 339 -23.64 9.14 33.46
N GLU A 340 -22.66 8.64 32.72
CA GLU A 340 -22.30 7.23 32.64
C GLU A 340 -21.14 6.99 33.61
N LEU A 341 -21.38 6.15 34.63
CA LEU A 341 -20.35 5.76 35.58
C LEU A 341 -19.95 4.32 35.31
N PHE A 342 -18.68 4.13 34.92
CA PHE A 342 -18.19 2.82 34.54
C PHE A 342 -18.05 1.90 35.75
N HIS A 343 -18.38 0.62 35.57
CA HIS A 343 -18.22 -0.39 36.62
C HIS A 343 -16.74 -0.79 36.82
N ASP A 344 -15.92 -0.72 35.76
CA ASP A 344 -14.45 -0.73 35.87
C ASP A 344 -13.96 0.68 36.29
N PRO A 345 -13.48 0.87 37.52
CA PRO A 345 -13.15 2.19 38.04
C PRO A 345 -11.92 2.83 37.36
N THR A 346 -11.13 2.08 36.58
CA THR A 346 -10.01 2.64 35.80
C THR A 346 -10.46 3.34 34.52
N LYS A 347 -11.70 3.11 34.07
CA LYS A 347 -12.38 3.93 33.05
C LYS A 347 -12.99 5.21 33.64
N THR A 348 -13.18 5.25 34.96
CA THR A 348 -13.67 6.38 35.75
C THR A 348 -15.08 6.85 35.34
N ILE A 349 -15.26 7.92 34.56
CA ILE A 349 -16.58 8.56 34.34
C ILE A 349 -16.70 9.23 32.96
N PHE A 350 -17.86 9.11 32.32
CA PHE A 350 -18.25 9.93 31.18
C PHE A 350 -19.45 10.80 31.58
N ILE A 351 -19.29 12.12 31.52
CA ILE A 351 -20.28 13.09 31.97
C ILE A 351 -20.51 14.16 30.90
N GLY A 352 -21.74 14.66 30.81
CA GLY A 352 -22.05 15.79 29.95
C GLY A 352 -23.41 16.41 30.21
N ALA A 353 -23.64 17.57 29.61
CA ALA A 353 -24.85 18.36 29.77
C ALA A 353 -25.15 19.21 28.53
N GLN A 354 -26.41 19.58 28.35
CA GLN A 354 -26.81 20.46 27.24
C GLN A 354 -26.21 21.87 27.39
N VAL A 355 -25.97 22.57 26.27
CA VAL A 355 -25.74 24.02 26.26
C VAL A 355 -27.03 24.71 25.77
N PRO A 356 -27.69 25.55 26.59
CA PRO A 356 -28.96 26.18 26.18
C PRO A 356 -28.75 27.33 25.19
N GLU A 357 -29.84 27.81 24.58
CA GLU A 357 -29.85 28.91 23.58
C GLU A 357 -29.05 30.15 24.02
N GLY A 358 -29.20 30.55 25.29
CA GLY A 358 -28.49 31.68 25.88
C GLY A 358 -27.04 31.38 26.29
N GLY A 359 -26.39 30.40 25.69
CA GLY A 359 -25.02 29.97 25.99
C GLY A 359 -24.87 29.17 27.28
N GLU A 360 -23.69 28.58 27.44
CA GLU A 360 -23.25 27.76 28.58
C GLU A 360 -23.45 28.49 29.93
N LYS A 361 -23.97 27.78 30.93
CA LYS A 361 -24.20 28.33 32.29
C LYS A 361 -23.01 28.22 33.23
N GLY A 362 -22.09 27.33 32.91
CA GLY A 362 -20.81 27.10 33.56
C GLY A 362 -20.17 25.85 32.96
N PRO A 363 -18.90 25.56 33.27
CA PRO A 363 -18.31 24.29 32.85
C PRO A 363 -19.10 23.11 33.43
N VAL A 364 -19.08 21.98 32.74
CA VAL A 364 -19.35 20.68 33.37
C VAL A 364 -18.14 20.38 34.26
N SER A 365 -18.26 20.61 35.56
CA SER A 365 -17.13 20.58 36.52
C SER A 365 -17.40 19.61 37.66
N VAL A 366 -16.47 18.67 37.89
CA VAL A 366 -16.60 17.62 38.91
C VAL A 366 -15.36 17.57 39.78
N THR A 367 -15.52 17.78 41.09
CA THR A 367 -14.47 17.46 42.07
C THR A 367 -14.56 15.98 42.44
N MET A 368 -13.42 15.30 42.46
CA MET A 368 -13.34 13.90 42.84
C MET A 368 -12.19 13.61 43.81
N ARG A 369 -12.35 12.53 44.59
CA ARG A 369 -11.33 11.97 45.48
C ARG A 369 -11.39 10.45 45.44
N ILE A 370 -10.23 9.80 45.33
CA ILE A 370 -10.09 8.36 45.24
C ILE A 370 -9.41 7.85 46.53
N ARG A 371 -10.01 6.85 47.16
CA ARG A 371 -9.47 6.19 48.35
C ARG A 371 -9.31 4.70 48.07
N PHE A 372 -8.10 4.19 48.25
CA PHE A 372 -7.75 2.80 48.01
C PHE A 372 -7.67 2.06 49.34
N PHE A 373 -8.15 0.82 49.38
CA PHE A 373 -8.19 0.02 50.62
C PHE A 373 -7.50 -1.33 50.41
N ASP A 374 -6.72 -1.75 51.41
CA ASP A 374 -6.03 -3.04 51.42
C ASP A 374 -6.96 -4.20 51.83
N GLU A 375 -6.43 -5.43 51.87
CA GLU A 375 -7.24 -6.63 52.12
C GLU A 375 -7.89 -6.65 53.51
N ASP A 376 -7.30 -5.94 54.46
CA ASP A 376 -7.77 -5.73 55.84
C ASP A 376 -8.74 -4.54 55.99
N ASP A 377 -9.20 -3.95 54.86
CA ASP A 377 -10.09 -2.78 54.78
C ASP A 377 -9.51 -1.47 55.36
N ASN A 378 -8.18 -1.34 55.49
CA ASN A 378 -7.54 -0.08 55.88
C ASN A 378 -7.34 0.84 54.66
N GLU A 379 -7.54 2.15 54.82
CA GLU A 379 -7.21 3.14 53.78
C GLU A 379 -5.68 3.19 53.57
N ILE A 380 -5.24 3.06 52.33
CA ILE A 380 -3.83 3.09 51.94
C ILE A 380 -3.35 4.54 51.87
N ASP A 381 -2.34 4.87 52.66
CA ASP A 381 -1.69 6.18 52.62
C ASP A 381 -0.91 6.38 51.31
N MET A 382 -1.24 7.46 50.60
CA MET A 382 -0.64 7.87 49.32
C MET A 382 0.38 9.02 49.47
N SER A 383 0.71 9.41 50.70
CA SER A 383 1.60 10.55 50.99
C SER A 383 3.09 10.31 50.66
N ASP A 384 3.49 9.06 50.41
CA ASP A 384 4.88 8.70 50.04
C ASP A 384 5.23 8.96 48.57
N ASN A 385 4.32 9.60 47.82
CA ASN A 385 4.51 10.14 46.47
C ASN A 385 4.79 9.10 45.37
N LYS A 386 4.36 7.84 45.56
CA LYS A 386 4.51 6.76 44.57
C LYS A 386 3.26 6.47 43.74
N ALA A 387 2.08 6.97 44.11
CA ALA A 387 0.89 6.86 43.27
C ALA A 387 0.99 7.85 42.10
N ILE A 388 1.44 7.40 40.93
CA ILE A 388 1.44 8.23 39.73
C ILE A 388 0.19 7.92 38.91
N MET A 389 -0.65 8.93 38.68
CA MET A 389 -1.93 8.78 37.98
C MET A 389 -1.95 9.58 36.68
N SER A 390 -2.57 9.00 35.65
CA SER A 390 -2.74 9.59 34.33
C SER A 390 -3.80 10.70 34.33
N LEU A 391 -3.55 11.73 33.54
CA LEU A 391 -4.49 12.81 33.22
C LEU A 391 -4.46 12.98 31.69
N SER A 392 -4.90 11.93 30.99
CA SER A 392 -4.87 11.79 29.53
C SER A 392 -6.19 12.25 28.90
N SER A 393 -6.26 12.38 27.57
CA SER A 393 -7.46 12.86 26.85
C SER A 393 -7.89 14.22 27.38
N LEU A 394 -7.00 15.22 27.31
CA LEU A 394 -7.31 16.62 27.60
C LEU A 394 -7.34 17.40 26.29
N ASN A 395 -8.50 17.35 25.64
CA ASN A 395 -8.72 17.86 24.31
C ASN A 395 -8.97 19.37 24.32
N HIS A 396 -8.44 20.04 23.31
CA HIS A 396 -8.77 21.42 22.96
C HIS A 396 -9.02 21.46 21.45
N TRP A 397 -10.29 21.62 21.07
CA TRP A 397 -10.69 21.73 19.67
C TRP A 397 -11.40 23.06 19.38
N ILE A 398 -11.11 23.62 18.21
CA ILE A 398 -11.74 24.84 17.71
C ILE A 398 -12.48 24.51 16.41
N SER A 399 -13.79 24.72 16.39
CA SER A 399 -14.65 24.43 15.23
C SER A 399 -15.87 25.36 15.18
N ASP A 400 -16.75 25.15 14.20
CA ASP A 400 -18.08 25.79 14.16
C ASP A 400 -19.01 25.33 15.30
N LEU A 401 -18.64 24.26 16.03
CA LEU A 401 -19.37 23.80 17.22
C LEU A 401 -18.90 24.44 18.54
N GLY A 402 -17.81 25.24 18.54
CA GLY A 402 -17.29 25.88 19.74
C GLY A 402 -15.76 25.99 19.81
N ASN A 403 -15.29 26.50 20.95
CA ASN A 403 -13.89 26.52 21.37
C ASN A 403 -13.77 25.70 22.65
N HIS A 404 -13.78 24.39 22.51
CA HIS A 404 -13.87 23.45 23.63
C HIS A 404 -12.51 23.23 24.28
N VAL A 405 -12.49 23.20 25.60
CA VAL A 405 -11.29 22.92 26.38
C VAL A 405 -11.61 22.03 27.59
N GLU A 406 -10.92 20.90 27.67
CA GLU A 406 -10.91 20.00 28.83
C GLU A 406 -9.71 20.30 29.73
N LYS A 407 -9.94 20.36 31.04
CA LYS A 407 -8.92 20.79 32.03
C LYS A 407 -9.01 20.02 33.33
N VAL A 408 -7.92 20.01 34.10
CA VAL A 408 -7.90 19.47 35.47
C VAL A 408 -7.20 20.43 36.42
N SER A 409 -7.80 20.74 37.57
CA SER A 409 -7.07 21.31 38.70
C SER A 409 -6.66 20.20 39.66
N VAL A 410 -5.36 20.00 39.86
CA VAL A 410 -4.81 18.91 40.69
C VAL A 410 -4.92 19.17 42.19
N GLY A 411 -5.29 20.37 42.62
CA GLY A 411 -5.44 20.73 44.04
C GLY A 411 -4.14 20.54 44.84
N GLU A 412 -4.22 19.84 45.97
CA GLU A 412 -3.06 19.50 46.80
C GLU A 412 -2.20 18.33 46.25
N ASN A 413 -2.60 17.72 45.13
CA ASN A 413 -1.76 16.76 44.41
C ASN A 413 -0.65 17.53 43.63
N GLU A 414 0.18 16.83 42.85
CA GLU A 414 1.33 17.46 42.18
C GLU A 414 1.37 17.08 40.70
N PHE A 415 1.26 18.08 39.82
CA PHE A 415 1.31 17.89 38.37
C PHE A 415 2.67 17.40 37.89
N ILE A 416 2.64 16.51 36.90
CA ILE A 416 3.79 15.99 36.17
C ILE A 416 3.58 16.32 34.68
N LYS A 417 4.31 17.33 34.19
CA LYS A 417 4.37 17.67 32.76
C LYS A 417 5.00 16.54 31.96
N ILE A 418 4.28 16.01 30.97
CA ILE A 418 4.81 15.02 30.04
C ILE A 418 5.59 15.72 28.90
N PRO A 419 6.84 15.29 28.58
CA PRO A 419 7.61 15.89 27.50
C PRO A 419 6.93 15.77 26.14
N GLY A 420 6.94 16.86 25.36
CA GLY A 420 6.26 16.93 24.07
C GLY A 420 4.73 16.99 24.13
N SER A 421 4.11 16.96 25.31
CA SER A 421 2.67 17.18 25.47
C SER A 421 2.27 18.63 25.23
N SER A 422 1.11 18.81 24.60
CA SER A 422 0.40 20.09 24.47
C SER A 422 -0.15 20.60 25.81
N VAL A 423 -0.46 19.70 26.74
CA VAL A 423 -1.00 19.99 28.07
C VAL A 423 0.09 20.58 28.96
N ASP A 424 -0.12 21.77 29.52
CA ASP A 424 0.75 22.39 30.51
C ASP A 424 -0.04 22.96 31.70
N LEU A 425 0.67 23.44 32.72
CA LEU A 425 0.07 24.14 33.86
C LEU A 425 -0.15 25.63 33.52
N HIS A 426 -1.37 26.07 33.72
CA HIS A 426 -1.87 27.41 33.46
C HIS A 426 -2.68 27.86 34.68
N ASP A 427 -2.08 28.72 35.50
CA ASP A 427 -2.56 29.05 36.85
C ASP A 427 -2.81 27.77 37.67
N ASP A 428 -4.05 27.54 38.13
CA ASP A 428 -4.44 26.37 38.94
C ASP A 428 -4.91 25.15 38.10
N TYR A 429 -4.90 25.24 36.77
CA TYR A 429 -5.42 24.21 35.85
C TYR A 429 -4.36 23.68 34.90
N ILE A 430 -4.41 22.40 34.60
CA ILE A 430 -3.67 21.77 33.51
C ILE A 430 -4.59 21.56 32.31
N TYR A 431 -4.16 22.04 31.14
CA TYR A 431 -4.87 21.88 29.86
C TYR A 431 -3.94 22.26 28.70
N SER A 432 -4.39 22.09 27.46
CA SER A 432 -3.68 22.61 26.30
C SER A 432 -4.08 24.06 26.03
N ASP A 433 -3.22 25.06 26.23
CA ASP A 433 -3.50 26.48 25.89
C ASP A 433 -3.92 26.69 24.42
N LYS A 434 -3.45 25.81 23.53
CA LYS A 434 -3.74 25.85 22.09
C LYS A 434 -4.52 24.63 21.66
N GLU A 435 -5.20 24.78 20.54
CA GLU A 435 -5.81 23.68 19.81
C GLU A 435 -4.83 22.51 19.62
N ASN A 436 -5.27 21.31 19.99
CA ASN A 436 -4.48 20.07 19.91
C ASN A 436 -5.19 18.95 19.12
N GLN A 437 -6.39 19.20 18.58
CA GLN A 437 -7.20 18.20 17.88
C GLN A 437 -6.79 18.00 16.42
N ARG A 438 -6.36 19.06 15.69
CA ARG A 438 -6.21 19.02 14.22
C ARG A 438 -4.99 19.79 13.71
N LYS A 439 -4.18 19.14 12.86
CA LYS A 439 -3.03 19.78 12.21
C LYS A 439 -3.41 20.98 11.34
N SER A 440 -4.65 21.02 10.82
CA SER A 440 -5.19 22.17 10.07
C SER A 440 -5.31 23.44 10.91
N ASN A 441 -5.43 23.30 12.23
CA ASN A 441 -5.69 24.39 13.17
C ASN A 441 -4.44 24.75 13.99
N GLY A 442 -3.41 23.91 13.99
CA GLY A 442 -2.12 24.19 14.63
C GLY A 442 -1.51 23.02 15.41
N ALA A 443 -2.28 21.96 15.68
CA ALA A 443 -1.80 20.79 16.39
C ALA A 443 -0.59 20.12 15.71
N ILE A 444 0.22 19.42 16.50
CA ILE A 444 1.36 18.63 15.99
C ILE A 444 0.86 17.30 15.43
N PHE A 445 -0.10 16.66 16.09
CA PHE A 445 -0.74 15.41 15.68
C PHE A 445 -2.25 15.61 15.60
N ASP A 446 -2.93 14.92 14.67
CA ASP A 446 -4.38 14.87 14.65
C ASP A 446 -4.89 13.92 15.75
N ALA A 447 -5.98 14.27 16.41
CA ALA A 447 -6.68 13.46 17.41
C ALA A 447 -7.72 12.53 16.78
N ASP A 448 -8.35 12.97 15.69
CA ASP A 448 -9.48 12.30 15.06
C ASP A 448 -9.04 11.03 14.27
N GLY A 449 -9.90 10.00 14.27
CA GLY A 449 -9.72 8.77 13.48
C GLY A 449 -8.90 7.66 14.16
N GLU A 450 -8.82 6.48 13.52
CA GLU A 450 -8.28 5.25 14.13
C GLU A 450 -6.80 5.31 14.57
N ASN A 451 -6.04 6.24 13.99
CA ASN A 451 -4.62 6.46 14.26
C ASN A 451 -4.34 7.81 14.94
N GLY A 452 -5.39 8.59 15.24
CA GLY A 452 -5.26 9.87 15.92
C GLY A 452 -4.67 9.70 17.32
N TRP A 453 -4.07 10.75 17.89
CA TRP A 453 -3.44 10.65 19.20
C TRP A 453 -4.44 10.26 20.30
N ASP A 454 -5.71 10.66 20.14
CA ASP A 454 -6.81 10.42 21.06
C ASP A 454 -7.64 9.17 20.69
N ALA A 455 -7.09 8.30 19.85
CA ALA A 455 -7.71 7.01 19.56
C ALA A 455 -7.65 6.11 20.81
N ILE A 456 -8.83 5.69 21.30
CA ILE A 456 -9.01 4.84 22.47
C ILE A 456 -9.61 3.48 22.11
N ASN A 457 -9.29 2.47 22.91
CA ASN A 457 -9.91 1.14 22.88
C ASN A 457 -11.25 1.14 23.67
N VAL A 458 -12.04 0.07 23.51
CA VAL A 458 -13.31 -0.12 24.24
C VAL A 458 -13.09 -0.26 25.77
N ASP A 459 -11.89 -0.69 26.19
CA ASP A 459 -11.46 -0.74 27.59
C ASP A 459 -10.97 0.63 28.14
N GLY A 460 -11.02 1.69 27.32
CA GLY A 460 -10.56 3.04 27.65
C GLY A 460 -9.04 3.24 27.55
N GLN A 461 -8.26 2.23 27.15
CA GLN A 461 -6.81 2.38 27.00
C GLN A 461 -6.43 3.10 25.70
N PRO A 462 -5.45 4.02 25.70
CA PRO A 462 -5.00 4.67 24.48
C PRO A 462 -4.41 3.69 23.46
N ARG A 463 -4.85 3.77 22.21
CA ARG A 463 -4.36 2.98 21.07
C ARG A 463 -3.08 3.56 20.47
N SER A 464 -2.93 4.87 20.52
CA SER A 464 -1.92 5.58 19.74
C SER A 464 -0.63 5.84 20.52
N ALA A 465 0.51 5.59 19.87
CA ALA A 465 1.83 5.93 20.40
C ALA A 465 2.03 7.45 20.59
N THR A 466 1.16 8.30 20.05
CA THR A 466 1.15 9.75 20.27
C THR A 466 0.19 10.23 21.36
N ALA A 467 -0.50 9.35 22.08
CA ALA A 467 -1.45 9.73 23.13
C ALA A 467 -0.85 10.62 24.24
N PHE A 468 0.48 10.60 24.42
CA PHE A 468 1.19 11.53 25.31
C PHE A 468 0.98 13.01 24.94
N TYR A 469 0.57 13.31 23.71
CA TYR A 469 0.44 14.68 23.20
C TYR A 469 -0.72 15.46 23.84
N GLY A 470 -1.82 14.79 24.20
CA GLY A 470 -2.93 15.37 24.95
C GLY A 470 -2.98 14.91 26.40
N ALA A 471 -1.82 14.62 27.01
CA ALA A 471 -1.77 14.02 28.34
C ALA A 471 -0.85 14.77 29.33
N GLY A 472 -1.31 14.81 30.57
CA GLY A 472 -0.52 15.06 31.77
C GLY A 472 -0.48 13.83 32.69
N ALA A 473 0.14 13.99 33.84
CA ALA A 473 0.01 13.07 34.97
C ALA A 473 0.03 13.83 36.28
N MET A 474 -0.25 13.15 37.39
CA MET A 474 -0.04 13.68 38.74
C MET A 474 0.62 12.65 39.65
N THR A 475 1.42 13.12 40.61
CA THR A 475 1.63 12.39 41.86
C THR A 475 0.38 12.58 42.70
N TYR A 476 -0.41 11.51 42.84
CA TYR A 476 -1.62 11.49 43.65
C TYR A 476 -1.28 11.32 45.12
N LYS A 477 -1.86 12.18 45.97
CA LYS A 477 -1.56 12.26 47.42
C LYS A 477 -2.78 11.94 48.29
N GLY A 478 -3.79 11.27 47.73
CA GLY A 478 -5.06 10.97 48.41
C GLY A 478 -6.01 12.17 48.53
N LYS A 479 -5.74 13.24 47.79
CA LYS A 479 -6.42 14.55 47.89
C LYS A 479 -7.50 14.72 46.82
N GLU A 480 -8.33 15.74 46.99
CA GLU A 480 -9.31 16.16 45.98
C GLU A 480 -8.61 16.82 44.78
N PHE A 481 -9.19 16.61 43.61
CA PHE A 481 -8.85 17.27 42.35
C PHE A 481 -10.13 17.44 41.53
N THR A 482 -10.13 18.34 40.56
CA THR A 482 -11.34 18.72 39.81
C THR A 482 -11.05 18.63 38.31
N PHE A 483 -11.90 17.96 37.55
CA PHE A 483 -11.88 18.04 36.08
C PHE A 483 -13.03 18.90 35.58
N GLU A 484 -12.83 19.56 34.44
CA GLU A 484 -13.85 20.39 33.79
C GLU A 484 -13.79 20.33 32.26
N ALA A 485 -14.95 20.50 31.62
CA ALA A 485 -15.07 20.77 30.19
C ALA A 485 -16.02 21.95 29.95
N SER A 486 -15.71 22.77 28.95
CA SER A 486 -16.48 23.98 28.61
C SER A 486 -16.18 24.48 27.20
N GLY A 487 -16.94 25.45 26.71
CA GLY A 487 -16.65 26.21 25.49
C GLY A 487 -17.43 25.82 24.25
N ASN A 488 -18.42 24.93 24.38
CA ASN A 488 -19.31 24.53 23.30
C ASN A 488 -20.33 25.64 22.96
N ASN A 489 -20.70 25.75 21.69
CA ASN A 489 -21.71 26.69 21.23
C ASN A 489 -23.13 26.28 21.71
N PRO A 490 -24.10 27.21 21.74
CA PRO A 490 -25.50 26.90 22.02
C PRO A 490 -26.03 25.68 21.25
N TYR A 491 -26.81 24.86 21.94
CA TYR A 491 -27.41 23.60 21.48
C TYR A 491 -26.43 22.45 21.18
N ILE A 492 -25.13 22.62 21.44
CA ILE A 492 -24.13 21.54 21.36
C ILE A 492 -23.80 21.07 22.79
N PRO A 493 -24.23 19.88 23.22
CA PRO A 493 -23.91 19.36 24.55
C PRO A 493 -22.41 19.38 24.85
N THR A 494 -22.02 19.84 26.04
CA THR A 494 -20.66 19.74 26.57
C THR A 494 -20.49 18.36 27.19
N THR A 495 -19.47 17.60 26.76
CA THR A 495 -19.24 16.21 27.16
C THR A 495 -17.75 15.97 27.41
N ILE A 496 -17.40 15.18 28.42
CA ILE A 496 -16.03 14.75 28.72
C ILE A 496 -16.02 13.32 29.27
N TRP A 497 -15.26 12.42 28.62
CA TRP A 497 -14.85 11.16 29.24
C TRP A 497 -13.54 11.38 29.98
N PHE A 498 -13.64 11.66 31.27
CA PHE A 498 -12.47 11.77 32.12
C PHE A 498 -12.08 10.41 32.69
N SER A 499 -10.87 9.95 32.38
CA SER A 499 -10.28 8.70 32.88
C SER A 499 -8.97 8.98 33.62
N THR A 500 -8.82 8.43 34.82
CA THR A 500 -7.56 8.52 35.58
C THR A 500 -7.21 7.21 36.26
N ASN A 501 -6.02 6.70 35.93
CA ASN A 501 -5.54 5.39 36.35
C ASN A 501 -4.00 5.37 36.36
N SER A 502 -3.35 4.22 36.58
CA SER A 502 -1.87 4.15 36.60
C SER A 502 -1.20 4.08 35.22
N VAL A 503 -1.97 4.02 34.12
CA VAL A 503 -1.43 3.96 32.75
C VAL A 503 -1.20 5.38 32.23
N VAL A 504 -0.01 5.91 32.52
CA VAL A 504 0.42 7.24 32.04
C VAL A 504 0.88 7.17 30.59
N ALA A 505 0.28 8.01 29.74
CA ALA A 505 0.71 8.17 28.35
C ALA A 505 2.03 8.98 28.29
N VAL A 506 3.13 8.31 27.99
CA VAL A 506 4.48 8.90 27.87
C VAL A 506 5.06 8.69 26.46
N PRO A 507 5.96 9.58 25.99
CA PRO A 507 6.62 9.44 24.69
C PRO A 507 7.34 8.10 24.53
N LYS A 508 7.16 7.45 23.38
CA LYS A 508 7.80 6.19 23.00
C LYS A 508 8.80 6.41 21.86
N ASN A 509 9.77 5.52 21.72
CA ASN A 509 10.75 5.56 20.64
C ASN A 509 10.00 5.50 19.28
N PRO A 510 10.17 6.48 18.38
CA PRO A 510 9.46 6.51 17.10
C PRO A 510 9.99 5.50 16.06
N GLY A 511 11.08 4.79 16.34
CA GLY A 511 11.71 3.85 15.40
C GLY A 511 12.67 4.53 14.44
N ASP A 512 12.77 4.02 13.21
CA ASP A 512 13.63 4.58 12.18
C ASP A 512 13.04 5.83 11.52
N ALA A 513 13.91 6.76 11.12
CA ALA A 513 13.48 7.95 10.40
C ALA A 513 12.89 7.60 9.02
N PRO A 514 11.79 8.28 8.60
CA PRO A 514 11.22 8.08 7.27
C PRO A 514 12.28 8.37 6.19
N GLN A 515 12.22 7.64 5.09
CA GLN A 515 13.17 7.77 3.99
C GLN A 515 12.63 8.73 2.92
N PRO A 516 13.46 9.63 2.35
CA PRO A 516 13.02 10.52 1.27
C PRO A 516 12.70 9.71 0.01
N PRO A 517 11.66 10.08 -0.75
CA PRO A 517 11.40 9.46 -2.04
C PRO A 517 12.55 9.76 -3.02
N LYS A 518 12.76 8.85 -3.97
CA LYS A 518 13.79 9.02 -5.02
C LYS A 518 13.21 9.81 -6.20
N PRO A 519 13.91 10.83 -6.72
CA PRO A 519 13.50 11.51 -7.95
C PRO A 519 13.38 10.54 -9.13
N VAL A 520 12.45 10.83 -10.04
CA VAL A 520 12.29 10.07 -11.28
C VAL A 520 13.37 10.50 -12.26
N GLU A 521 14.27 9.58 -12.63
CA GLU A 521 15.30 9.84 -13.64
C GLU A 521 14.66 10.08 -15.02
N ASP A 522 15.25 10.99 -15.81
CA ASP A 522 14.84 11.16 -17.20
C ASP A 522 15.19 9.90 -18.04
N PRO A 523 14.24 9.35 -18.81
CA PRO A 523 14.52 8.26 -19.74
C PRO A 523 15.64 8.64 -20.71
N LYS A 524 16.58 7.72 -20.93
CA LYS A 524 17.71 7.94 -21.84
C LYS A 524 17.30 7.52 -23.26
N GLU A 525 17.32 8.47 -24.19
CA GLU A 525 17.05 8.18 -25.61
C GLU A 525 18.07 7.16 -26.14
N PRO A 526 17.64 6.10 -26.84
CA PRO A 526 18.57 5.13 -27.39
C PRO A 526 19.38 5.72 -28.55
N THR A 527 20.66 5.38 -28.61
CA THR A 527 21.53 5.76 -29.74
C THR A 527 21.09 5.03 -31.02
N LYS A 528 20.94 5.79 -32.12
CA LYS A 528 20.63 5.24 -33.45
C LYS A 528 21.78 4.36 -33.96
N PRO A 529 21.49 3.22 -34.63
CA PRO A 529 22.53 2.44 -35.30
C PRO A 529 23.16 3.20 -36.47
N ASP A 530 24.46 3.07 -36.65
CA ASP A 530 25.16 3.60 -37.83
C ASP A 530 24.71 2.88 -39.11
N PRO A 531 24.67 3.57 -40.27
CA PRO A 531 24.42 2.94 -41.56
C PRO A 531 25.43 1.84 -41.89
N LEU A 532 24.93 0.69 -42.36
CA LEU A 532 25.78 -0.38 -42.88
C LEU A 532 26.45 0.07 -44.18
N ASN A 533 27.76 -0.10 -44.34
CA ASN A 533 28.46 0.22 -45.59
C ASN A 533 28.94 -1.07 -46.27
N LEU A 534 28.54 -1.28 -47.53
CA LEU A 534 28.89 -2.43 -48.36
C LEU A 534 29.49 -2.00 -49.69
N THR A 535 30.31 -2.86 -50.25
CA THR A 535 30.88 -2.72 -51.60
C THR A 535 30.60 -3.97 -52.42
N TRP A 536 30.39 -3.79 -53.73
CA TRP A 536 30.27 -4.86 -54.72
C TRP A 536 31.08 -4.48 -55.96
N HIS A 537 31.45 -5.43 -56.80
CA HIS A 537 32.17 -5.19 -58.06
C HIS A 537 31.56 -5.99 -59.21
N LYS A 538 31.69 -5.45 -60.43
CA LYS A 538 31.40 -6.19 -61.66
C LYS A 538 32.48 -7.24 -61.89
N ASN A 539 32.10 -8.45 -62.29
CA ASN A 539 33.04 -9.47 -62.74
C ASN A 539 33.15 -9.47 -64.27
N ILE A 540 34.39 -9.46 -64.76
CA ILE A 540 34.71 -9.58 -66.18
C ILE A 540 35.54 -10.84 -66.45
N VAL A 541 35.32 -11.47 -67.60
CA VAL A 541 36.09 -12.63 -68.07
C VAL A 541 36.70 -12.27 -69.42
N LYS A 542 37.96 -12.67 -69.64
CA LYS A 542 38.65 -12.50 -70.92
C LYS A 542 38.93 -13.85 -71.56
N GLU A 543 38.34 -14.09 -72.71
CA GLU A 543 38.55 -15.32 -73.49
C GLU A 543 39.32 -15.00 -74.77
N THR A 544 40.50 -15.60 -74.92
CA THR A 544 41.31 -15.50 -76.13
C THR A 544 41.08 -16.72 -77.00
N VAL A 545 40.42 -16.52 -78.14
CA VAL A 545 40.09 -17.60 -79.10
C VAL A 545 40.86 -17.43 -80.40
N ALA A 546 41.29 -18.53 -81.01
CA ALA A 546 41.90 -18.51 -82.33
C ALA A 546 40.86 -18.14 -83.40
N ASN A 547 41.19 -17.16 -84.24
CA ASN A 547 40.34 -16.75 -85.35
C ASN A 547 40.28 -17.90 -86.38
N PRO A 548 39.09 -18.33 -86.82
CA PRO A 548 38.97 -19.51 -87.68
C PRO A 548 39.64 -19.27 -89.03
N ILE A 549 40.66 -20.09 -89.34
CA ILE A 549 41.32 -20.10 -90.65
C ILE A 549 40.28 -20.55 -91.70
N PRO A 550 40.04 -19.78 -92.78
CA PRO A 550 39.03 -20.13 -93.77
C PRO A 550 39.49 -21.30 -94.63
N VAL A 551 38.84 -22.47 -94.48
CA VAL A 551 39.03 -23.62 -95.36
C VAL A 551 37.78 -23.85 -96.23
N LYS A 552 37.96 -23.79 -97.55
CA LYS A 552 36.90 -23.88 -98.56
C LYS A 552 37.47 -24.59 -99.79
N PRO A 553 36.74 -25.50 -100.47
CA PRO A 553 35.94 -26.61 -99.95
C PRO A 553 36.38 -27.97 -100.59
N VAL A 554 36.04 -29.11 -99.99
CA VAL A 554 36.07 -30.42 -100.69
C VAL A 554 34.76 -31.18 -100.42
N ILE A 555 33.98 -31.42 -101.47
CA ILE A 555 32.62 -31.97 -101.49
C ILE A 555 32.44 -32.65 -102.88
N PRO A 556 31.68 -33.77 -103.08
CA PRO A 556 31.23 -34.84 -102.16
C PRO A 556 31.47 -36.27 -102.71
N LYS A 557 31.25 -37.31 -101.88
CA LYS A 557 30.52 -38.56 -102.25
C LYS A 557 29.77 -39.20 -101.07
N THR A 558 28.61 -38.65 -100.74
CA THR A 558 27.27 -39.30 -100.70
C THR A 558 27.23 -40.84 -100.94
N ILE A 559 26.44 -41.73 -100.27
CA ILE A 559 25.36 -41.61 -99.23
C ILE A 559 25.12 -42.94 -98.42
N THR A 560 24.54 -42.83 -97.20
CA THR A 560 23.63 -43.74 -96.39
C THR A 560 23.87 -45.28 -96.27
N SER A 561 23.44 -45.99 -95.20
CA SER A 561 22.52 -45.69 -94.07
C SER A 561 22.78 -46.57 -92.81
N VAL A 562 22.54 -46.01 -91.60
CA VAL A 562 21.82 -46.52 -90.38
C VAL A 562 21.74 -48.06 -90.16
N GLU A 563 22.02 -48.69 -89.00
CA GLU A 563 21.54 -48.42 -87.62
C GLU A 563 22.40 -49.04 -86.46
N THR A 564 21.95 -48.84 -85.21
CA THR A 564 22.52 -49.16 -83.85
C THR A 564 23.05 -50.59 -83.56
N PRO A 565 23.83 -50.81 -82.47
CA PRO A 565 23.20 -51.31 -81.21
C PRO A 565 23.87 -50.93 -79.84
N LYS A 566 23.11 -51.16 -78.75
CA LYS A 566 23.48 -51.26 -77.31
C LYS A 566 23.89 -52.74 -77.02
N PRO A 567 24.77 -53.16 -76.04
CA PRO A 567 24.58 -52.94 -74.58
C PRO A 567 25.82 -52.98 -73.62
N GLN A 568 25.47 -52.90 -72.32
CA GLN A 568 26.19 -53.12 -71.04
C GLN A 568 27.20 -54.30 -70.99
N PRO A 569 28.16 -54.34 -70.03
CA PRO A 569 27.85 -54.92 -68.69
C PRO A 569 28.57 -54.30 -67.45
N GLN A 570 28.18 -54.79 -66.27
CA GLN A 570 28.66 -54.44 -64.91
C GLN A 570 29.83 -55.34 -64.46
N THR A 571 30.59 -54.97 -63.40
CA THR A 571 31.16 -55.88 -62.37
C THR A 571 31.76 -55.08 -61.16
N PRO A 572 32.05 -55.66 -59.97
CA PRO A 572 31.58 -55.05 -58.70
C PRO A 572 32.57 -54.98 -57.50
N THR A 573 32.11 -54.37 -56.39
CA THR A 573 32.43 -54.62 -54.95
C THR A 573 33.88 -54.74 -54.44
N THR A 574 34.19 -54.09 -53.30
CA THR A 574 34.44 -54.72 -51.95
C THR A 574 34.68 -53.60 -50.88
N PRO A 575 34.33 -53.77 -49.58
CA PRO A 575 34.37 -52.70 -48.56
C PRO A 575 35.36 -52.94 -47.38
N ILE A 576 35.22 -52.17 -46.27
CA ILE A 576 35.81 -52.33 -44.90
C ILE A 576 37.22 -51.68 -44.75
N PRO A 577 37.63 -51.09 -43.59
CA PRO A 577 37.04 -51.12 -42.23
C PRO A 577 36.66 -49.78 -41.55
N VAL A 578 35.91 -49.93 -40.46
CA VAL A 578 35.75 -48.97 -39.35
C VAL A 578 36.82 -49.22 -38.30
N GLU A 579 37.34 -48.17 -37.65
CA GLU A 579 38.23 -48.27 -36.48
C GLU A 579 37.54 -47.70 -35.23
N VAL A 580 37.74 -48.34 -34.07
CA VAL A 580 37.12 -47.99 -32.78
C VAL A 580 38.16 -48.19 -31.67
N ALA A 581 38.35 -47.18 -30.80
CA ALA A 581 38.89 -47.36 -29.45
C ALA A 581 38.55 -46.17 -28.52
N ASP A 582 38.13 -46.50 -27.29
CA ASP A 582 37.89 -45.64 -26.11
C ASP A 582 39.21 -45.10 -25.48
N PRO A 583 39.29 -44.41 -24.30
CA PRO A 583 38.25 -44.08 -23.30
C PRO A 583 38.32 -42.67 -22.63
N LYS A 584 37.44 -42.46 -21.62
CA LYS A 584 37.21 -41.24 -20.81
C LYS A 584 38.09 -41.15 -19.54
N PRO A 585 38.52 -39.93 -19.12
CA PRO A 585 38.25 -39.42 -17.74
C PRO A 585 38.04 -37.88 -17.69
N ALA A 586 37.77 -37.17 -16.57
CA ALA A 586 36.74 -37.32 -15.52
C ALA A 586 36.65 -36.02 -14.66
N ALA A 587 35.43 -35.52 -14.35
CA ALA A 587 35.09 -34.55 -13.27
C ALA A 587 35.72 -33.11 -13.33
N PRO A 588 35.25 -32.10 -12.54
CA PRO A 588 34.23 -32.10 -11.48
C PRO A 588 33.08 -31.09 -11.62
N VAL A 589 32.18 -31.11 -10.62
CA VAL A 589 30.95 -30.30 -10.47
C VAL A 589 31.23 -29.00 -9.71
N GLN A 590 30.53 -27.91 -10.05
CA GLN A 590 30.19 -26.86 -9.08
C GLN A 590 28.68 -26.59 -9.07
N LYS A 591 28.07 -26.70 -7.89
CA LYS A 591 26.71 -26.23 -7.61
C LYS A 591 26.72 -24.70 -7.55
N GLN A 592 25.71 -24.06 -8.11
CA GLN A 592 25.48 -22.63 -7.86
C GLN A 592 25.05 -22.43 -6.40
N THR A 593 25.79 -21.57 -5.70
CA THR A 593 25.55 -21.19 -4.30
C THR A 593 24.34 -20.27 -4.19
N THR A 594 23.37 -20.64 -3.35
CA THR A 594 22.51 -19.68 -2.65
C THR A 594 23.29 -19.09 -1.47
N LEU A 595 23.05 -17.81 -1.16
CA LEU A 595 23.62 -17.07 -0.03
C LEU A 595 22.50 -16.22 0.61
N PRO A 596 22.61 -15.80 1.89
CA PRO A 596 22.01 -16.60 2.95
C PRO A 596 20.86 -15.87 3.69
N GLN A 597 20.00 -16.65 4.35
CA GLN A 597 19.23 -16.16 5.49
C GLN A 597 20.02 -16.35 6.79
N THR A 598 19.91 -15.36 7.67
CA THR A 598 20.08 -15.41 9.13
C THR A 598 18.83 -14.72 9.69
N GLY A 599 18.00 -15.28 10.58
CA GLY A 599 18.29 -16.26 11.63
C GLY A 599 18.88 -15.54 12.85
N ASP A 600 18.35 -15.65 14.07
CA ASP A 600 17.12 -16.33 14.52
C ASP A 600 16.81 -15.92 15.98
N SER A 601 15.54 -15.83 16.40
CA SER A 601 15.15 -15.96 17.82
C SER A 601 13.63 -16.12 18.00
N SER A 602 13.20 -17.38 18.16
CA SER A 602 12.10 -17.90 19.01
C SER A 602 11.06 -16.90 19.60
N GLY A 603 9.74 -17.13 19.51
CA GLY A 603 8.99 -18.27 18.98
C GLY A 603 7.88 -18.76 19.92
N TYR A 604 6.63 -18.37 19.64
CA TYR A 604 5.33 -18.97 20.01
C TYR A 604 4.28 -18.12 19.24
N GLY A 605 3.38 -18.61 18.40
CA GLY A 605 3.08 -19.98 18.00
C GLY A 605 1.56 -20.20 17.90
N LEU A 606 0.91 -19.74 16.81
CA LEU A 606 -0.46 -20.17 16.44
C LEU A 606 -0.76 -19.90 14.94
N ALA A 607 -1.53 -20.79 14.33
CA ALA A 607 -1.91 -20.82 12.91
C ALA A 607 -2.80 -19.62 12.52
N ALA A 608 -2.54 -18.88 11.43
CA ALA A 608 -2.67 -19.25 10.02
C ALA A 608 -4.13 -19.45 9.54
N PHE A 609 -4.69 -18.41 8.89
CA PHE A 609 -5.68 -18.49 7.80
C PHE A 609 -5.75 -17.14 7.05
N GLY A 610 -6.06 -17.16 5.75
CA GLY A 610 -6.57 -15.98 5.03
C GLY A 610 -5.57 -15.18 4.18
N VAL A 611 -5.16 -15.72 3.03
CA VAL A 611 -4.74 -14.89 1.89
C VAL A 611 -5.98 -14.40 1.16
N GLY A 612 -6.09 -13.09 0.93
CA GLY A 612 -6.98 -12.49 -0.06
C GLY A 612 -8.07 -11.57 0.49
N ILE A 613 -7.83 -10.26 0.39
CA ILE A 613 -8.60 -9.33 -0.45
C ILE A 613 -7.79 -8.03 -0.52
N VAL A 614 -7.30 -7.72 -1.72
CA VAL A 614 -6.87 -6.37 -2.11
C VAL A 614 -7.94 -5.86 -3.06
N LEU A 615 -8.52 -4.69 -2.75
CA LEU A 615 -9.30 -3.76 -3.59
C LEU A 615 -10.51 -3.21 -2.82
N TYR A 616 -10.38 -2.00 -2.27
CA TYR A 616 -11.43 -0.95 -2.28
C TYR A 616 -10.84 0.37 -1.75
N ALA A 617 -10.09 1.08 -2.59
CA ALA A 617 -9.43 2.34 -2.23
C ALA A 617 -9.45 3.38 -3.38
N THR A 618 -10.50 3.40 -4.20
CA THR A 618 -10.76 4.44 -5.22
C THR A 618 -12.26 4.55 -5.50
N LEU A 619 -12.94 5.60 -5.01
CA LEU A 619 -14.12 6.27 -5.63
C LEU A 619 -14.83 7.28 -4.70
N THR A 620 -14.15 8.37 -4.29
CA THR A 620 -14.81 9.57 -3.72
C THR A 620 -14.07 10.87 -4.09
N LEU A 621 -13.54 10.97 -5.32
CA LEU A 621 -12.88 12.19 -5.81
C LEU A 621 -13.36 12.65 -7.19
N LEU A 622 -14.68 12.69 -7.41
CA LEU A 622 -15.32 13.32 -8.57
C LEU A 622 -16.75 13.74 -8.19
N GLY A 623 -16.92 14.96 -7.66
CA GLY A 623 -18.24 15.38 -7.15
C GLY A 623 -18.35 16.79 -6.56
N SER A 624 -17.52 17.76 -6.96
CA SER A 624 -17.67 19.17 -6.55
C SER A 624 -16.96 20.15 -7.51
N ARG A 625 -17.42 20.20 -8.77
CA ARG A 625 -17.17 21.32 -9.70
C ARG A 625 -18.35 21.48 -10.66
N LYS A 626 -19.36 22.24 -10.23
CA LYS A 626 -20.31 23.07 -11.01
C LYS A 626 -21.59 23.30 -10.21
N MET A 627 -21.73 24.51 -9.65
CA MET A 627 -22.98 25.32 -9.62
C MET A 627 -22.73 26.56 -8.75
N ASP A 628 -21.88 27.46 -9.26
CA ASP A 628 -22.19 28.89 -9.18
C ASP A 628 -22.90 29.24 -10.50
N GLU A 629 -23.85 30.18 -10.45
CA GLU A 629 -24.81 30.61 -11.51
C GLU A 629 -26.22 29.97 -11.44
N ASN A 630 -27.09 30.47 -10.54
CA ASN A 630 -28.24 31.32 -10.91
C ASN A 630 -29.28 31.53 -9.78
N ASN A 631 -29.78 32.77 -9.74
CA ASN A 631 -31.04 33.28 -9.14
C ASN A 631 -31.20 33.36 -7.61
N ASP A 632 -31.31 34.62 -7.16
CA ASP A 632 -32.42 35.23 -6.38
C ASP A 632 -33.05 34.44 -5.20
#